data_AF-A0A7W1G3N7-F1
#
_entry.id   AF-A0A7W1G3N7-F1
#
_cell.length_a   1.000
_cell.length_b   1.000
_cell.length_c   1.000
_cell.angle_alpha   90.00
_cell.angle_beta   90.00
_cell.angle_gamma   90.00
#
_symmetry.space_group_name_H-M   'P 1'
#
loop_
_entity.id
_entity.type
_entity.pdbx_description
1 polymer ?
#
loop_
_entity_poly.entity_id
_entity_poly.type
_entity_poly.pdbx_seq_one_letter_code
_entity_poly.pdbx_strand_id
1 'polypeptide(L)'
;EQYLESVKASIRAVAGPTFNPASPKQIAELLFDKLKLPVITRTKSGPSTDAAVLETLRHQHELPDLLLQHRMLSKLIGTYLEKLPGYINPATGRIHTNFKQTGTETGRLSSDSPNLQNIPKKTDLGREIRAGFIAGPGKLFLAADYSQIELRVLAHLCDDPTLAHAFHGGADIHRFVAAQVNHCDEASVTPVQRNAAKAINFGIIYGQTAFGLSQQLGIGRAEAQTFIDGYFARFSSVKAYIAGVIAEATARGYAQTMAGRRRYIPQLASGNRNERLQGERIALNSTIQGSAADLIKRAMLRCDSMLPDGARLVLQIHDELLVEAQEDVAPKAVLALRDAMIGAWKLDVALVANARIGRTWLEVS
;
A
#
# COMPACT_ATOMS: atom_id res chain seq x y z
N GLU A 1 -2.50 -18.08 -19.87
CA GLU A 1 -3.67 -18.19 -20.79
C GLU A 1 -4.49 -19.46 -20.56
N GLN A 2 -3.90 -20.66 -20.60
CA GLN A 2 -4.63 -21.91 -20.35
C GLN A 2 -5.44 -21.91 -19.05
N TYR A 3 -4.85 -21.45 -17.94
CA TYR A 3 -5.57 -21.33 -16.66
C TYR A 3 -6.70 -20.29 -16.69
N LEU A 4 -6.56 -19.22 -17.48
CA LEU A 4 -7.65 -18.25 -17.66
C LEU A 4 -8.81 -18.88 -18.43
N GLU A 5 -8.53 -19.69 -19.45
CA GLU A 5 -9.58 -20.41 -20.20
C GLU A 5 -10.28 -21.47 -19.35
N SER A 6 -9.57 -22.19 -18.48
CA SER A 6 -10.23 -23.12 -17.55
C SER A 6 -11.15 -22.38 -16.57
N VAL A 7 -10.72 -21.24 -16.02
CA VAL A 7 -11.58 -20.41 -15.15
C VAL A 7 -12.79 -19.88 -15.92
N LYS A 8 -12.62 -19.44 -17.17
CA LYS A 8 -13.76 -19.03 -18.02
C LYS A 8 -14.73 -20.18 -18.28
N ALA A 9 -14.24 -21.41 -18.48
CA ALA A 9 -15.08 -22.59 -18.64
C ALA A 9 -15.89 -22.87 -17.36
N SER A 10 -15.26 -22.82 -16.18
CA SER A 10 -15.96 -22.94 -14.89
C SER A 10 -17.00 -21.85 -14.69
N ILE A 11 -16.68 -20.59 -15.03
CA ILE A 11 -17.66 -19.49 -14.98
C ILE A 11 -18.84 -19.78 -15.90
N ARG A 12 -18.62 -20.23 -17.14
CA ARG A 12 -19.70 -20.53 -18.09
C ARG A 12 -20.59 -21.68 -17.61
N ALA A 13 -20.03 -22.68 -16.93
CA ALA A 13 -20.80 -23.78 -16.36
C ALA A 13 -21.78 -23.31 -15.28
N VAL A 14 -21.37 -22.32 -14.48
CA VAL A 14 -22.17 -21.79 -13.35
C VAL A 14 -23.11 -20.66 -13.78
N ALA A 15 -22.62 -19.75 -14.64
CA ALA A 15 -23.30 -18.51 -15.03
C ALA A 15 -24.05 -18.58 -16.37
N GLY A 16 -23.82 -19.65 -17.14
CA GLY A 16 -24.34 -19.84 -18.49
C GLY A 16 -23.35 -19.42 -19.59
N PRO A 17 -23.54 -19.92 -20.83
CA PRO A 17 -22.58 -19.80 -21.93
C PRO A 17 -22.43 -18.37 -22.47
N THR A 18 -23.44 -17.51 -22.30
CA THR A 18 -23.46 -16.13 -22.81
C THR A 18 -22.93 -15.10 -21.81
N PHE A 19 -22.56 -15.55 -20.59
CA PHE A 19 -22.10 -14.65 -19.54
C PHE A 19 -20.72 -14.07 -19.83
N ASN A 20 -20.59 -12.75 -19.72
CA ASN A 20 -19.33 -12.04 -19.88
C ASN A 20 -18.73 -11.65 -18.52
N PRO A 21 -17.68 -12.35 -18.04
CA PRO A 21 -17.02 -12.06 -16.76
C PRO A 21 -16.20 -10.76 -16.75
N ALA A 22 -16.11 -10.04 -17.87
CA ALA A 22 -15.53 -8.71 -17.94
C ALA A 22 -16.56 -7.58 -17.80
N SER A 23 -17.88 -7.87 -17.83
CA SER A 23 -18.94 -6.86 -17.76
C SER A 23 -19.44 -6.65 -16.32
N PRO A 24 -19.16 -5.50 -15.67
CA PRO A 24 -19.64 -5.25 -14.31
C PRO A 24 -21.17 -5.29 -14.19
N LYS A 25 -21.88 -4.88 -15.26
CA LYS A 25 -23.34 -4.92 -15.33
C LYS A 25 -23.87 -6.35 -15.29
N GLN A 26 -23.35 -7.23 -16.15
CA GLN A 26 -23.79 -8.63 -16.16
C GLN A 26 -23.43 -9.35 -14.86
N ILE A 27 -22.25 -9.06 -14.28
CA ILE A 27 -21.87 -9.60 -12.97
C ILE A 27 -22.87 -9.16 -11.90
N ALA A 28 -23.21 -7.87 -11.83
CA ALA A 28 -24.15 -7.36 -10.83
C ALA A 28 -25.55 -7.97 -11.00
N GLU A 29 -26.08 -8.01 -12.22
CA GLU A 29 -27.37 -8.65 -12.53
C GLU A 29 -27.38 -10.14 -12.12
N LEU A 30 -26.31 -10.87 -12.43
CA LEU A 30 -26.23 -12.29 -12.07
C LEU A 30 -26.14 -12.49 -10.55
N LEU A 31 -25.23 -11.79 -9.86
CA LEU A 31 -25.02 -11.97 -8.43
C LEU A 31 -26.24 -11.54 -7.62
N PHE A 32 -26.81 -10.37 -7.91
CA PHE A 32 -27.80 -9.74 -7.04
C PHE A 32 -29.25 -9.98 -7.49
N ASP A 33 -29.50 -10.04 -8.81
CA ASP A 33 -30.88 -10.19 -9.30
C ASP A 33 -31.25 -11.65 -9.53
N LYS A 34 -30.34 -12.47 -10.10
CA LYS A 34 -30.60 -13.89 -10.37
C LYS A 34 -30.26 -14.78 -9.18
N LEU A 35 -29.05 -14.68 -8.64
CA LEU A 35 -28.59 -15.49 -7.51
C LEU A 35 -29.05 -14.94 -6.16
N LYS A 36 -29.65 -13.74 -6.13
CA LYS A 36 -30.18 -13.09 -4.93
C LYS A 36 -29.18 -12.97 -3.78
N LEU A 37 -27.89 -12.85 -4.10
CA LEU A 37 -26.86 -12.58 -3.10
C LEU A 37 -27.05 -11.19 -2.47
N PRO A 38 -26.61 -10.99 -1.22
CA PRO A 38 -26.80 -9.73 -0.53
C PRO A 38 -25.96 -8.61 -1.17
N VAL A 39 -26.57 -7.44 -1.31
CA VAL A 39 -25.86 -6.24 -1.77
C VAL A 39 -25.10 -5.64 -0.59
N ILE A 40 -23.79 -5.84 -0.57
CA ILE A 40 -22.91 -5.35 0.51
C ILE A 40 -22.67 -3.84 0.41
N THR A 41 -22.42 -3.35 -0.80
CA THR A 41 -22.08 -1.94 -1.04
C THR A 41 -22.71 -1.45 -2.34
N ARG A 42 -23.14 -0.19 -2.36
CA ARG A 42 -23.65 0.49 -3.55
C ARG A 42 -22.74 1.62 -3.97
N THR A 43 -22.60 1.77 -5.29
CA THR A 43 -21.95 2.90 -5.94
C THR A 43 -23.01 3.75 -6.64
N LYS A 44 -22.62 4.91 -7.18
CA LYS A 44 -23.51 5.74 -8.01
C LYS A 44 -24.06 5.00 -9.23
N SER A 45 -23.35 3.98 -9.72
CA SER A 45 -23.71 3.16 -10.89
C SER A 45 -24.44 1.85 -10.54
N GLY A 46 -24.79 1.62 -9.27
CA GLY A 46 -25.47 0.40 -8.81
C GLY A 46 -24.66 -0.42 -7.79
N PRO A 47 -25.10 -1.67 -7.50
CA PRO A 47 -24.39 -2.58 -6.60
C PRO A 47 -22.91 -2.75 -6.99
N SER A 48 -22.01 -2.63 -6.02
CA SER A 48 -20.58 -2.83 -6.27
C SER A 48 -20.29 -4.32 -6.49
N THR A 49 -19.38 -4.59 -7.41
CA THR A 49 -18.80 -5.93 -7.62
C THR A 49 -17.30 -5.88 -7.46
N ASP A 50 -16.76 -4.93 -6.69
CA ASP A 50 -15.32 -4.81 -6.43
C ASP A 50 -14.76 -6.04 -5.69
N ALA A 51 -13.43 -6.11 -5.57
CA ALA A 51 -12.77 -7.25 -4.94
C ALA A 51 -13.21 -7.46 -3.49
N ALA A 52 -13.43 -6.39 -2.72
CA ALA A 52 -13.85 -6.51 -1.31
C ALA A 52 -15.27 -7.07 -1.21
N VAL A 53 -16.19 -6.65 -2.08
CA VAL A 53 -17.54 -7.23 -2.13
C VAL A 53 -17.51 -8.69 -2.54
N LEU A 54 -16.72 -9.04 -3.58
CA LEU A 54 -16.63 -10.44 -4.01
C LEU A 54 -15.99 -11.35 -2.96
N GLU A 55 -15.00 -10.87 -2.23
CA GLU A 55 -14.40 -11.60 -1.10
C GLU A 55 -15.44 -11.90 -0.01
N THR A 56 -16.27 -10.92 0.37
CA THR A 56 -17.35 -11.16 1.34
C THR A 56 -18.39 -12.18 0.84
N LEU A 57 -18.65 -12.19 -0.47
CA LEU A 57 -19.64 -13.09 -1.08
C LEU A 57 -19.11 -14.50 -1.36
N ARG A 58 -17.79 -14.74 -1.28
CA ARG A 58 -17.18 -16.02 -1.66
C ARG A 58 -17.66 -17.23 -0.84
N HIS A 59 -18.16 -16.99 0.37
CA HIS A 59 -18.69 -18.03 1.25
C HIS A 59 -20.15 -18.40 0.94
N GLN A 60 -20.83 -17.60 0.11
CA GLN A 60 -22.24 -17.79 -0.21
C GLN A 60 -22.44 -18.45 -1.57
N HIS A 61 -21.45 -18.35 -2.46
CA HIS A 61 -21.51 -18.91 -3.80
C HIS A 61 -20.09 -19.08 -4.36
N GLU A 62 -19.88 -20.03 -5.28
CA GLU A 62 -18.57 -20.28 -5.91
C GLU A 62 -18.18 -19.19 -6.93
N LEU A 63 -19.17 -18.61 -7.62
CA LEU A 63 -18.98 -17.63 -8.69
C LEU A 63 -18.11 -16.41 -8.29
N PRO A 64 -18.28 -15.74 -7.12
CA PRO A 64 -17.38 -14.69 -6.67
C PRO A 64 -15.89 -15.06 -6.68
N ASP A 65 -15.55 -16.28 -6.25
CA ASP A 65 -14.16 -16.75 -6.25
C ASP A 65 -13.61 -16.89 -7.68
N LEU A 66 -14.39 -17.52 -8.56
CA LEU A 66 -14.05 -17.63 -9.99
C LEU A 66 -13.87 -16.25 -10.66
N LEU A 67 -14.71 -15.27 -10.31
CA LEU A 67 -14.60 -13.91 -10.82
C LEU A 67 -13.34 -13.19 -10.32
N LEU A 68 -12.95 -13.40 -9.06
CA LEU A 68 -11.70 -12.88 -8.50
C LEU A 68 -10.48 -13.47 -9.25
N GLN A 69 -10.47 -14.79 -9.44
CA GLN A 69 -9.42 -15.48 -10.22
C GLN A 69 -9.37 -14.96 -11.66
N HIS A 70 -10.51 -14.86 -12.34
CA HIS A 70 -10.60 -14.34 -13.71
C HIS A 70 -10.03 -12.93 -13.83
N ARG A 71 -10.41 -12.01 -12.93
CA ARG A 71 -9.91 -10.63 -12.92
C ARG A 71 -8.41 -10.56 -12.66
N MET A 72 -7.91 -11.35 -11.70
CA MET A 72 -6.48 -11.43 -11.43
C MET A 72 -5.72 -11.87 -12.67
N LEU A 73 -6.08 -13.01 -13.26
CA LEU A 73 -5.40 -13.60 -14.42
C LEU A 73 -5.50 -12.69 -15.65
N SER A 74 -6.68 -12.14 -15.93
CA SER A 74 -6.87 -11.20 -17.06
C SER A 74 -6.01 -9.96 -16.90
N LYS A 75 -5.87 -9.43 -15.68
CA LYS A 75 -4.99 -8.30 -15.41
C LYS A 75 -3.51 -8.67 -15.58
N LEU A 76 -3.07 -9.82 -15.05
CA LEU A 76 -1.70 -10.32 -15.20
C LEU A 76 -1.32 -10.46 -16.68
N ILE A 77 -2.18 -11.08 -17.47
CA ILE A 77 -1.96 -11.30 -18.90
C ILE A 77 -2.02 -9.96 -19.64
N GLY A 78 -3.18 -9.29 -19.64
CA GLY A 78 -3.40 -8.15 -20.53
C GLY A 78 -2.70 -6.85 -20.13
N THR A 79 -2.41 -6.64 -18.83
CA THR A 79 -1.69 -5.43 -18.39
C THR A 79 -0.20 -5.61 -18.36
N TYR A 80 0.28 -6.81 -17.98
CA TYR A 80 1.70 -7.01 -17.73
C TYR A 80 2.36 -7.87 -18.81
N LEU A 81 1.88 -9.11 -19.05
CA LEU A 81 2.54 -10.01 -20.01
C LEU A 81 2.41 -9.54 -21.47
N GLU A 82 1.25 -9.04 -21.89
CA GLU A 82 1.05 -8.59 -23.28
C GLU A 82 1.60 -7.18 -23.52
N LYS A 83 1.38 -6.25 -22.58
CA LYS A 83 1.70 -4.83 -22.80
C LYS A 83 3.12 -4.45 -22.44
N LEU A 84 3.72 -4.98 -21.36
CA LEU A 84 5.06 -4.56 -20.94
C LEU A 84 6.14 -4.82 -22.00
N PRO A 85 6.16 -5.97 -22.70
CA PRO A 85 7.14 -6.19 -23.77
C PRO A 85 7.07 -5.12 -24.87
N GLY A 86 5.88 -4.58 -25.14
CA GLY A 86 5.69 -3.48 -26.09
C GLY A 86 6.32 -2.14 -25.67
N TYR A 87 6.73 -1.99 -24.40
CA TYR A 87 7.46 -0.81 -23.91
C TYR A 87 8.99 -0.96 -23.97
N ILE A 88 9.50 -2.09 -24.46
CA ILE A 88 10.94 -2.28 -24.61
C ILE A 88 11.42 -1.37 -25.75
N ASN A 89 12.30 -0.43 -25.42
CA ASN A 89 12.93 0.42 -26.40
C ASN A 89 13.94 -0.40 -27.22
N PRO A 90 13.81 -0.48 -28.56
CA PRO A 90 14.63 -1.36 -29.39
C PRO A 90 16.11 -0.97 -29.45
N ALA A 91 16.43 0.31 -29.24
CA ALA A 91 17.82 0.79 -29.26
C ALA A 91 18.59 0.46 -27.97
N THR A 92 17.88 0.41 -26.84
CA THR A 92 18.51 0.20 -25.51
C THR A 92 18.24 -1.19 -24.93
N GLY A 93 17.24 -1.91 -25.43
CA GLY A 93 16.76 -3.15 -24.83
C GLY A 93 16.13 -2.98 -23.44
N ARG A 94 15.72 -1.75 -23.07
CA ARG A 94 15.21 -1.42 -21.72
C ARG A 94 13.82 -0.80 -21.78
N ILE A 95 13.08 -0.92 -20.68
CA ILE A 95 11.83 -0.18 -20.46
C ILE A 95 12.17 1.15 -19.77
N HIS A 96 11.66 2.25 -20.33
CA HIS A 96 11.86 3.60 -19.79
C HIS A 96 10.51 4.14 -19.29
N THR A 97 10.34 4.20 -17.98
CA THR A 97 9.15 4.81 -17.38
C THR A 97 9.30 6.33 -17.26
N ASN A 98 8.18 7.01 -17.11
CA ASN A 98 8.14 8.44 -16.80
C ASN A 98 7.68 8.65 -15.34
N PHE A 99 8.52 9.28 -14.53
CA PHE A 99 8.16 9.68 -13.17
C PHE A 99 7.60 11.10 -13.15
N LYS A 100 6.29 11.22 -12.91
CA LYS A 100 5.62 12.52 -12.74
C LYS A 100 5.87 13.05 -11.33
N GLN A 101 6.67 14.11 -11.25
CA GLN A 101 7.00 14.77 -9.99
C GLN A 101 5.87 15.69 -9.48
N THR A 102 5.08 16.28 -10.39
CA THR A 102 4.00 17.24 -10.10
C THR A 102 2.61 16.65 -10.40
N GLY A 103 2.38 15.38 -10.06
CA GLY A 103 1.16 14.66 -10.44
C GLY A 103 0.25 14.22 -9.28
N THR A 104 0.74 14.15 -8.04
CA THR A 104 -0.05 13.65 -6.90
C THR A 104 -0.26 14.70 -5.84
N GLU A 105 -1.43 14.68 -5.21
CA GLU A 105 -1.81 15.61 -4.14
C GLU A 105 -0.99 15.45 -2.85
N THR A 106 -0.45 14.25 -2.61
CA THR A 106 0.34 13.95 -1.40
C THR A 106 1.84 14.14 -1.62
N GLY A 107 2.26 14.52 -2.83
CA GLY A 107 3.68 14.70 -3.15
C GLY A 107 4.44 13.41 -3.43
N ARG A 108 3.78 12.25 -3.53
CA ARG A 108 4.38 11.03 -4.09
C ARG A 108 4.72 11.21 -5.57
N LEU A 109 5.70 10.47 -6.06
CA LEU A 109 5.87 10.28 -7.51
C LEU A 109 4.77 9.35 -8.01
N SER A 110 4.29 9.59 -9.24
CA SER A 110 3.56 8.59 -10.00
C SER A 110 4.38 8.17 -11.23
N SER A 111 4.16 6.95 -11.69
CA SER A 111 4.85 6.37 -12.84
C SER A 111 3.85 6.06 -13.94
N ASP A 112 4.17 6.40 -15.18
CA ASP A 112 3.39 6.03 -16.36
C ASP A 112 4.25 5.71 -17.59
N SER A 113 3.61 5.15 -18.60
CA SER A 113 4.19 4.80 -19.90
C SER A 113 5.51 3.99 -19.86
N PRO A 114 5.59 2.83 -19.16
CA PRO A 114 4.54 2.17 -18.38
C PRO A 114 4.62 2.51 -16.88
N ASN A 115 3.56 2.23 -16.13
CA ASN A 115 3.60 2.34 -14.67
C ASN A 115 4.42 1.18 -14.07
N LEU A 116 5.61 1.46 -13.56
CA LEU A 116 6.49 0.49 -12.91
C LEU A 116 6.35 0.49 -11.38
N GLN A 117 5.54 1.36 -10.79
CA GLN A 117 5.28 1.35 -9.35
C GLN A 117 4.23 0.32 -8.93
N ASN A 118 3.46 -0.21 -9.88
CA ASN A 118 2.37 -1.14 -9.63
C ASN A 118 2.63 -2.57 -10.12
N ILE A 119 3.90 -2.94 -10.35
CA ILE A 119 4.26 -4.31 -10.71
C ILE A 119 3.86 -5.25 -9.55
N PRO A 120 3.09 -6.33 -9.82
CA PRO A 120 2.47 -7.12 -8.76
C PRO A 120 3.49 -7.72 -7.79
N LYS A 121 3.11 -7.79 -6.50
CA LYS A 121 3.95 -8.37 -5.45
C LYS A 121 3.22 -9.23 -4.41
N LYS A 122 1.88 -9.33 -4.49
CA LYS A 122 1.05 -9.91 -3.41
C LYS A 122 0.77 -11.40 -3.58
N THR A 123 0.57 -11.87 -4.81
CA THR A 123 0.26 -13.28 -5.12
C THR A 123 1.48 -13.92 -5.74
N ASP A 124 1.67 -15.22 -5.54
CA ASP A 124 2.83 -15.94 -6.08
C ASP A 124 2.93 -15.76 -7.60
N LEU A 125 1.84 -16.02 -8.32
CA LEU A 125 1.79 -15.81 -9.77
C LEU A 125 2.03 -14.34 -10.19
N GLY A 126 1.59 -13.39 -9.37
CA GLY A 126 1.85 -11.98 -9.64
C GLY A 126 3.31 -11.60 -9.44
N ARG A 127 3.97 -12.18 -8.43
CA ARG A 127 5.39 -11.97 -8.14
C ARG A 127 6.27 -12.46 -9.28
N GLU A 128 5.89 -13.54 -9.96
CA GLU A 128 6.61 -14.06 -11.13
C GLU A 128 6.77 -13.02 -12.27
N ILE A 129 5.87 -12.04 -12.38
CA ILE A 129 6.05 -10.92 -13.33
C ILE A 129 7.36 -10.16 -13.08
N ARG A 130 7.80 -10.06 -11.81
CA ARG A 130 9.06 -9.41 -11.44
C ARG A 130 10.29 -10.21 -11.89
N ALA A 131 10.17 -11.52 -12.14
CA ALA A 131 11.27 -12.33 -12.67
C ALA A 131 11.65 -11.89 -14.10
N GLY A 132 10.71 -11.33 -14.86
CA GLY A 132 10.96 -10.77 -16.19
C GLY A 132 11.79 -9.46 -16.19
N PHE A 133 12.00 -8.85 -15.02
CA PHE A 133 12.88 -7.68 -14.88
C PHE A 133 14.24 -8.16 -14.39
N ILE A 134 15.23 -8.07 -15.28
CA ILE A 134 16.62 -8.50 -15.03
C ILE A 134 17.56 -7.30 -14.98
N ALA A 135 18.61 -7.41 -14.18
CA ALA A 135 19.71 -6.46 -14.21
C ALA A 135 20.47 -6.59 -15.56
N GLY A 136 21.08 -5.50 -16.02
CA GLY A 136 21.92 -5.53 -17.22
C GLY A 136 23.11 -6.52 -17.11
N PRO A 137 23.74 -6.91 -18.23
CA PRO A 137 24.89 -7.80 -18.20
C PRO A 137 26.02 -7.29 -17.30
N GLY A 138 26.57 -8.17 -16.45
CA GLY A 138 27.62 -7.82 -15.47
C GLY A 138 27.12 -7.02 -14.25
N LYS A 139 25.79 -6.86 -14.11
CA LYS A 139 25.18 -6.07 -13.04
C LYS A 139 24.21 -6.88 -12.18
N LEU A 140 23.92 -6.34 -11.01
CA LEU A 140 22.94 -6.83 -10.05
C LEU A 140 21.94 -5.72 -9.70
N PHE A 141 20.73 -6.12 -9.33
CA PHE A 141 19.79 -5.24 -8.65
C PHE A 141 20.04 -5.22 -7.16
N LEU A 142 19.85 -4.05 -6.58
CA LEU A 142 19.85 -3.79 -5.15
C LEU A 142 18.52 -3.12 -4.82
N ALA A 143 17.70 -3.73 -3.97
CA ALA A 143 16.47 -3.09 -3.50
C ALA A 143 16.58 -2.80 -2.02
N ALA A 144 16.04 -1.67 -1.60
CA ALA A 144 15.86 -1.36 -0.19
C ALA A 144 14.48 -0.74 0.05
N ASP A 145 13.75 -1.27 1.04
CA ASP A 145 12.43 -0.79 1.45
C ASP A 145 12.44 -0.31 2.90
N TYR A 146 11.73 0.79 3.18
CA TYR A 146 11.54 1.19 4.57
C TYR A 146 10.58 0.25 5.31
N SER A 147 11.02 -0.19 6.49
CA SER A 147 10.14 -0.92 7.40
C SER A 147 9.14 0.04 8.05
N GLN A 148 7.88 -0.02 7.62
CA GLN A 148 6.73 0.64 8.24
C GLN A 148 6.88 2.17 8.35
N ILE A 149 7.36 2.82 7.28
CA ILE A 149 7.70 4.24 7.30
C ILE A 149 6.58 5.17 7.77
N GLU A 150 5.34 4.92 7.36
CA GLU A 150 4.20 5.77 7.74
C GLU A 150 3.91 5.70 9.25
N LEU A 151 4.11 4.54 9.89
CA LEU A 151 3.96 4.41 11.34
C LEU A 151 5.12 5.03 12.11
N ARG A 152 6.34 4.97 11.56
CA ARG A 152 7.51 5.66 12.16
C ARG A 152 7.35 7.17 12.08
N VAL A 153 6.84 7.69 10.96
CA VAL A 153 6.47 9.10 10.79
C VAL A 153 5.37 9.48 11.78
N LEU A 154 4.34 8.65 11.93
CA LEU A 154 3.29 8.89 12.94
C LEU A 154 3.89 8.96 14.35
N ALA A 155 4.73 8.00 14.74
CA ALA A 155 5.36 7.96 16.07
C ALA A 155 6.22 9.20 16.36
N HIS A 156 6.96 9.67 15.35
CA HIS A 156 7.72 10.91 15.44
C HIS A 156 6.81 12.14 15.61
N LEU A 157 5.71 12.21 14.86
CA LEU A 157 4.83 13.39 14.87
C LEU A 157 3.93 13.48 16.10
N CYS A 158 3.53 12.33 16.66
CA CYS A 158 2.64 12.31 17.84
C CYS A 158 3.39 12.27 19.18
N ASP A 159 4.72 12.15 19.17
CA ASP A 159 5.58 12.06 20.35
C ASP A 159 5.06 11.06 21.39
N ASP A 160 4.59 9.89 20.92
CA ASP A 160 4.03 8.85 21.78
C ASP A 160 5.16 7.94 22.28
N PRO A 161 5.49 7.95 23.59
CA PRO A 161 6.60 7.17 24.12
C PRO A 161 6.37 5.66 24.03
N THR A 162 5.10 5.21 24.05
CA THR A 162 4.76 3.78 23.94
C THR A 162 5.00 3.29 22.52
N LEU A 163 4.58 4.07 21.53
CA LEU A 163 4.80 3.78 20.11
C LEU A 163 6.28 3.91 19.73
N ALA A 164 6.98 4.90 20.29
CA ALA A 164 8.41 5.05 20.10
C ALA A 164 9.21 3.87 20.68
N HIS A 165 8.87 3.44 21.90
CA HIS A 165 9.48 2.28 22.54
C HIS A 165 9.30 1.00 21.71
N ALA A 166 8.11 0.79 21.16
CA ALA A 166 7.83 -0.36 20.29
C ALA A 166 8.74 -0.41 19.05
N PHE A 167 9.14 0.75 18.52
CA PHE A 167 10.10 0.82 17.41
C PHE A 167 11.57 0.66 17.82
N HIS A 168 11.95 1.07 19.04
CA HIS A 168 13.31 0.89 19.55
C HIS A 168 13.63 -0.56 19.92
N GLY A 169 12.64 -1.30 20.43
CA GLY A 169 12.81 -2.71 20.82
C GLY A 169 12.93 -3.69 19.65
N GLY A 170 12.83 -3.24 18.40
CA GLY A 170 12.80 -4.12 17.23
C GLY A 170 11.56 -5.03 17.15
N ALA A 171 10.54 -4.75 17.96
CA ALA A 171 9.34 -5.55 18.07
C ALA A 171 8.50 -5.47 16.78
N ASP A 172 7.72 -6.51 16.52
CA ASP A 172 6.68 -6.46 15.51
C ASP A 172 5.58 -5.51 16.02
N ILE A 173 5.53 -4.28 15.50
CA ILE A 173 4.59 -3.25 15.95
C ILE A 173 3.14 -3.74 15.99
N HIS A 174 2.76 -4.62 15.06
CA HIS A 174 1.38 -5.12 14.99
C HIS A 174 1.12 -6.12 16.11
N ARG A 175 2.11 -6.97 16.44
CA ARG A 175 2.03 -7.89 17.58
C ARG A 175 2.08 -7.13 18.90
N PHE A 176 2.96 -6.14 19.03
CA PHE A 176 3.02 -5.25 20.19
C PHE A 176 1.66 -4.55 20.41
N VAL A 177 1.13 -3.87 19.40
CA VAL A 177 -0.18 -3.21 19.50
C VAL A 177 -1.29 -4.20 19.84
N ALA A 178 -1.29 -5.38 19.23
CA ALA A 178 -2.28 -6.42 19.55
C ALA A 178 -2.18 -6.87 21.02
N ALA A 179 -0.97 -7.10 21.53
CA ALA A 179 -0.73 -7.47 22.93
C ALA A 179 -1.25 -6.40 23.90
N GLN A 180 -0.95 -5.13 23.61
CA GLN A 180 -1.39 -4.01 24.43
C GLN A 180 -2.92 -3.85 24.44
N VAL A 181 -3.58 -4.00 23.28
CA VAL A 181 -5.05 -3.87 23.16
C VAL A 181 -5.78 -5.06 23.78
N ASN A 182 -5.19 -6.26 23.73
CA ASN A 182 -5.78 -7.48 24.29
C ASN A 182 -5.33 -7.77 25.73
N HIS A 183 -4.50 -6.90 26.33
CA HIS A 183 -3.94 -7.06 27.67
C HIS A 183 -3.28 -8.44 27.88
N CYS A 184 -2.50 -8.90 26.89
CA CYS A 184 -1.79 -10.18 26.93
C CYS A 184 -0.32 -10.02 26.53
N ASP A 185 0.48 -11.05 26.76
CA ASP A 185 1.86 -11.08 26.30
C ASP A 185 1.94 -11.19 24.77
N GLU A 186 2.99 -10.61 24.18
CA GLU A 186 3.22 -10.69 22.73
C GLU A 186 3.27 -12.14 22.22
N ALA A 187 3.79 -13.07 23.01
CA ALA A 187 3.83 -14.49 22.67
C ALA A 187 2.43 -15.12 22.54
N SER A 188 1.46 -14.61 23.30
CA SER A 188 0.07 -15.09 23.31
C SER A 188 -0.79 -14.47 22.22
N VAL A 189 -0.26 -13.49 21.48
CA VAL A 189 -1.00 -12.85 20.37
C VAL A 189 -1.23 -13.85 19.25
N THR A 190 -2.50 -14.06 18.93
CA THR A 190 -2.92 -14.90 17.81
C THR A 190 -2.70 -14.20 16.46
N PRO A 191 -2.59 -14.96 15.34
CA PRO A 191 -2.52 -14.37 14.01
C PRO A 191 -3.70 -13.43 13.68
N VAL A 192 -4.91 -13.75 14.17
CA VAL A 192 -6.11 -12.93 13.99
C VAL A 192 -5.97 -11.58 14.70
N GLN A 193 -5.57 -11.58 15.97
CA GLN A 193 -5.33 -10.35 16.74
C GLN A 193 -4.23 -9.48 16.11
N ARG A 194 -3.13 -10.10 15.65
CA ARG A 194 -2.07 -9.38 14.93
C ARG A 194 -2.59 -8.76 13.63
N ASN A 195 -3.40 -9.49 12.86
CA ASN A 195 -3.99 -8.97 11.63
C ASN A 195 -4.98 -7.84 11.88
N ALA A 196 -5.77 -7.91 12.97
CA ALA A 196 -6.63 -6.83 13.41
C ALA A 196 -5.83 -5.57 13.77
N ALA A 197 -4.79 -5.71 14.60
CA ALA A 197 -3.90 -4.59 14.94
C ALA A 197 -3.18 -4.02 13.72
N LYS A 198 -2.78 -4.84 12.74
CA LYS A 198 -2.24 -4.39 11.46
C LYS A 198 -3.27 -3.54 10.70
N ALA A 199 -4.51 -4.03 10.56
CA ALA A 199 -5.58 -3.31 9.90
C ALA A 199 -5.84 -1.95 10.55
N ILE A 200 -5.86 -1.89 11.88
CA ILE A 200 -6.04 -0.66 12.65
C ILE A 200 -4.87 0.31 12.46
N ASN A 201 -3.63 -0.16 12.58
CA ASN A 201 -2.44 0.69 12.42
C ASN A 201 -2.43 1.40 11.06
N PHE A 202 -2.72 0.68 9.98
CA PHE A 202 -2.89 1.29 8.66
C PHE A 202 -4.16 2.16 8.64
N GLY A 203 -5.28 1.63 9.10
CA GLY A 203 -6.58 2.29 9.10
C GLY A 203 -6.59 3.67 9.75
N ILE A 204 -5.97 3.80 10.92
CA ILE A 204 -5.92 5.04 11.69
C ILE A 204 -5.18 6.14 10.92
N ILE A 205 -4.08 5.82 10.23
CA ILE A 205 -3.35 6.77 9.36
C ILE A 205 -4.27 7.32 8.26
N TYR A 206 -5.26 6.54 7.83
CA TYR A 206 -6.23 6.91 6.80
C TYR A 206 -7.60 7.36 7.37
N GLY A 207 -7.72 7.51 8.68
CA GLY A 207 -8.97 7.85 9.37
C GLY A 207 -10.10 6.84 9.15
N GLN A 208 -9.77 5.55 9.15
CA GLN A 208 -10.72 4.44 9.03
C GLN A 208 -11.72 4.46 10.20
N THR A 209 -12.98 4.20 9.88
CA THR A 209 -14.07 4.11 10.86
C THR A 209 -14.27 2.67 11.32
N ALA A 210 -14.98 2.45 12.43
CA ALA A 210 -15.37 1.11 12.86
C ALA A 210 -16.13 0.32 11.77
N PHE A 211 -16.92 1.00 10.93
CA PHE A 211 -17.55 0.38 9.77
C PHE A 211 -16.49 -0.12 8.78
N GLY A 212 -15.55 0.73 8.38
CA GLY A 212 -14.48 0.34 7.45
C GLY A 212 -13.61 -0.80 7.99
N LEU A 213 -13.29 -0.78 9.29
CA LEU A 213 -12.52 -1.83 9.94
C LEU A 213 -13.30 -3.15 10.02
N SER A 214 -14.60 -3.10 10.34
CA SER A 214 -15.47 -4.28 10.38
C SER A 214 -15.52 -5.02 9.05
N GLN A 215 -15.61 -4.29 7.94
CA GLN A 215 -15.61 -4.87 6.59
C GLN A 215 -14.26 -5.50 6.24
N GLN A 216 -13.15 -4.86 6.63
CA GLN A 216 -11.81 -5.36 6.34
C GLN A 216 -11.48 -6.63 7.13
N LEU A 217 -11.98 -6.75 8.37
CA LEU A 217 -11.70 -7.88 9.26
C LEU A 217 -12.77 -8.96 9.24
N GLY A 218 -13.93 -8.71 8.64
CA GLY A 218 -15.06 -9.64 8.67
C GLY A 218 -15.68 -9.82 10.06
N ILE A 219 -15.57 -8.81 10.92
CA ILE A 219 -16.06 -8.84 12.32
C ILE A 219 -17.28 -7.93 12.52
N GLY A 220 -17.94 -8.05 13.68
CA GLY A 220 -19.06 -7.17 14.04
C GLY A 220 -18.62 -5.71 14.18
N ARG A 221 -19.49 -4.75 13.82
CA ARG A 221 -19.20 -3.31 13.96
C ARG A 221 -18.89 -2.91 15.41
N ALA A 222 -19.59 -3.50 16.38
CA ALA A 222 -19.35 -3.26 17.80
C ALA A 222 -17.95 -3.72 18.22
N GLU A 223 -17.54 -4.90 17.78
CA GLU A 223 -16.20 -5.44 18.03
C GLU A 223 -15.11 -4.58 17.39
N ALA A 224 -15.31 -4.13 16.14
CA ALA A 224 -14.41 -3.19 15.49
C ALA A 224 -14.29 -1.86 16.24
N GLN A 225 -15.39 -1.36 16.83
CA GLN A 225 -15.37 -0.16 17.66
C GLN A 225 -14.59 -0.39 18.96
N THR A 226 -14.80 -1.52 19.65
CA THR A 226 -14.03 -1.91 20.84
C THR A 226 -12.53 -1.92 20.55
N PHE A 227 -12.11 -2.44 19.40
CA PHE A 227 -10.71 -2.44 19.01
C PHE A 227 -10.15 -1.03 18.80
N ILE A 228 -10.90 -0.14 18.15
CA ILE A 228 -10.49 1.27 17.95
C ILE A 228 -10.40 2.00 19.30
N ASP A 229 -11.36 1.78 20.18
CA ASP A 229 -11.41 2.41 21.50
C ASP A 229 -10.26 1.93 22.38
N GLY A 230 -9.98 0.62 22.39
CA GLY A 230 -8.83 0.04 23.09
C GLY A 230 -7.48 0.57 22.58
N TYR A 231 -7.35 0.72 21.26
CA TYR A 231 -6.17 1.36 20.66
C TYR A 231 -5.99 2.78 21.19
N PHE A 232 -7.01 3.64 21.09
CA PHE A 232 -6.88 5.04 21.52
C PHE A 232 -6.80 5.23 23.02
N ALA A 233 -7.31 4.27 23.82
CA ALA A 233 -7.08 4.25 25.26
C ALA A 233 -5.61 4.03 25.59
N ARG A 234 -4.91 3.18 24.82
CA ARG A 234 -3.48 2.93 25.00
C ARG A 234 -2.59 4.01 24.40
N PHE A 235 -2.93 4.47 23.21
CA PHE A 235 -2.17 5.45 22.42
C PHE A 235 -2.90 6.80 22.40
N SER A 236 -3.09 7.38 23.58
CA SER A 236 -3.85 8.63 23.76
C SER A 236 -3.18 9.82 23.06
N SER A 237 -1.85 9.85 23.00
CA SER A 237 -1.10 10.87 22.25
C SER A 237 -1.38 10.82 20.75
N VAL A 238 -1.59 9.63 20.18
CA VAL A 238 -2.02 9.49 18.78
C VAL A 238 -3.40 10.13 18.56
N LYS A 239 -4.35 9.90 19.48
CA LYS A 239 -5.69 10.52 19.40
C LYS A 239 -5.60 12.05 19.48
N ALA A 240 -4.82 12.57 20.43
CA ALA A 240 -4.61 14.00 20.61
C ALA A 240 -3.94 14.63 19.38
N TYR A 241 -2.93 13.96 18.83
CA TYR A 241 -2.26 14.38 17.60
C TYR A 241 -3.21 14.46 16.41
N ILE A 242 -4.04 13.43 16.17
CA ILE A 242 -5.03 13.43 15.08
C ILE A 242 -6.00 14.62 15.22
N ALA A 243 -6.51 14.86 16.42
CA ALA A 243 -7.39 16.00 16.70
C ALA A 243 -6.67 17.33 16.44
N GLY A 244 -5.40 17.45 16.83
CA GLY A 244 -4.56 18.62 16.58
C GLY A 244 -4.35 18.90 15.09
N VAL A 245 -3.97 17.88 14.31
CA VAL A 245 -3.79 18.00 12.85
C VAL A 245 -5.06 18.45 12.16
N ILE A 246 -6.22 17.89 12.55
CA ILE A 246 -7.51 18.27 11.99
C ILE A 246 -7.85 19.72 12.32
N ALA A 247 -7.68 20.12 13.59
CA ALA A 247 -7.94 21.48 14.03
C ALA A 247 -7.05 22.51 13.30
N GLU A 248 -5.75 22.22 13.19
CA GLU A 248 -4.80 23.07 12.48
C GLU A 248 -5.13 23.18 10.99
N ALA A 249 -5.41 22.05 10.32
CA ALA A 249 -5.77 22.04 8.91
C ALA A 249 -7.07 22.78 8.64
N THR A 250 -8.04 22.69 9.56
CA THR A 250 -9.32 23.42 9.48
C THR A 250 -9.09 24.93 9.62
N ALA A 251 -8.24 25.35 10.57
CA ALA A 251 -7.92 26.76 10.78
C ALA A 251 -7.14 27.37 9.61
N ARG A 252 -6.21 26.62 9.00
CA ARG A 252 -5.35 27.09 7.91
C ARG A 252 -5.93 26.87 6.51
N GLY A 253 -6.88 25.95 6.36
CA GLY A 253 -7.44 25.51 5.08
C GLY A 253 -6.57 24.51 4.30
N TYR A 254 -5.48 24.02 4.88
CA TYR A 254 -4.58 23.05 4.27
C TYR A 254 -3.87 22.17 5.30
N ALA A 255 -3.49 20.96 4.91
CA ALA A 255 -2.58 20.10 5.66
C ALA A 255 -1.12 20.34 5.24
N GLN A 256 -0.17 20.08 6.14
CA GLN A 256 1.24 20.31 5.90
C GLN A 256 2.10 19.12 6.36
N THR A 257 3.09 18.73 5.57
CA THR A 257 4.07 17.67 5.90
C THR A 257 5.20 18.21 6.79
N MET A 258 6.04 17.31 7.32
CA MET A 258 7.29 17.64 8.01
C MET A 258 8.24 18.55 7.22
N ALA A 259 8.30 18.41 5.88
CA ALA A 259 9.15 19.25 5.02
C ALA A 259 8.46 20.55 4.57
N GLY A 260 7.26 20.84 5.10
CA GLY A 260 6.51 22.03 4.78
C GLY A 260 5.67 22.00 3.50
N ARG A 261 5.60 20.87 2.76
CA ARG A 261 4.68 20.68 1.62
C ARG A 261 3.23 20.84 2.08
N ARG A 262 2.43 21.54 1.29
CA ARG A 262 1.03 21.85 1.61
C ARG A 262 0.06 21.19 0.65
N ARG A 263 -1.10 20.79 1.16
CA ARG A 263 -2.27 20.37 0.37
C ARG A 263 -3.50 21.11 0.87
N TYR A 264 -4.10 21.95 0.04
CA TYR A 264 -5.33 22.67 0.36
C TYR A 264 -6.53 21.73 0.37
N ILE A 265 -7.44 21.92 1.35
CA ILE A 265 -8.56 21.00 1.60
C ILE A 265 -9.85 21.81 1.81
N PRO A 266 -10.48 22.28 0.71
CA PRO A 266 -11.74 23.05 0.80
C PRO A 266 -12.87 22.31 1.53
N GLN A 267 -12.84 20.98 1.52
CA GLN A 267 -13.84 20.12 2.17
C GLN A 267 -13.97 20.37 3.68
N LEU A 268 -12.90 20.84 4.34
CA LEU A 268 -12.91 21.16 5.77
C LEU A 268 -13.90 22.29 6.12
N ALA A 269 -14.16 23.19 5.18
CA ALA A 269 -15.11 24.29 5.36
C ALA A 269 -16.55 23.94 4.95
N SER A 270 -16.81 22.72 4.47
CA SER A 270 -18.14 22.35 3.95
C SER A 270 -19.21 22.32 5.04
N GLY A 271 -20.43 22.77 4.73
CA GLY A 271 -21.60 22.56 5.58
C GLY A 271 -22.04 21.09 5.68
N ASN A 272 -21.61 20.24 4.74
CA ASN A 272 -21.93 18.82 4.69
C ASN A 272 -20.99 18.00 5.59
N ARG A 273 -21.57 17.26 6.56
CA ARG A 273 -20.80 16.44 7.51
C ARG A 273 -19.93 15.37 6.83
N ASN A 274 -20.44 14.70 5.80
CA ASN A 274 -19.70 13.61 5.13
C ASN A 274 -18.50 14.15 4.35
N GLU A 275 -18.66 15.33 3.75
CA GLU A 275 -17.60 16.04 3.04
C GLU A 275 -16.53 16.53 4.03
N ARG A 276 -16.92 17.13 5.17
CA ARG A 276 -15.96 17.50 6.22
C ARG A 276 -15.16 16.31 6.72
N LEU A 277 -15.82 15.20 7.06
CA LEU A 277 -15.15 13.96 7.48
C LEU A 277 -14.19 13.42 6.41
N GLN A 278 -14.49 13.63 5.13
CA GLN A 278 -13.56 13.32 4.04
C GLN A 278 -12.36 14.27 4.05
N GLY A 279 -12.57 15.56 4.26
CA GLY A 279 -11.51 16.55 4.44
C GLY A 279 -10.58 16.22 5.61
N GLU A 280 -11.13 15.80 6.75
CA GLU A 280 -10.37 15.37 7.94
C GLU A 280 -9.46 14.18 7.62
N ARG A 281 -9.99 13.16 6.92
CA ARG A 281 -9.20 12.00 6.44
C ARG A 281 -8.09 12.43 5.48
N ILE A 282 -8.39 13.35 4.57
CA ILE A 282 -7.42 13.91 3.64
C ILE A 282 -6.30 14.64 4.39
N ALA A 283 -6.64 15.42 5.43
CA ALA A 283 -5.67 16.18 6.20
C ALA A 283 -4.66 15.28 6.92
N LEU A 284 -5.17 14.28 7.64
CA LEU A 284 -4.33 13.31 8.34
C LEU A 284 -3.44 12.51 7.38
N ASN A 285 -4.05 11.96 6.32
CA ASN A 285 -3.31 11.18 5.34
C ASN A 285 -2.23 12.00 4.64
N SER A 286 -2.52 13.24 4.25
CA SER A 286 -1.56 14.08 3.53
C SER A 286 -0.37 14.45 4.39
N THR A 287 -0.59 14.66 5.70
CA THR A 287 0.47 14.94 6.67
C THR A 287 1.43 13.75 6.80
N ILE A 288 0.90 12.54 7.04
CA ILE A 288 1.73 11.35 7.29
C ILE A 288 2.34 10.83 5.98
N GLN A 289 1.51 10.55 4.98
CA GLN A 289 1.95 9.98 3.70
C GLN A 289 2.84 10.97 2.93
N GLY A 290 2.52 12.26 2.97
CA GLY A 290 3.34 13.28 2.34
C GLY A 290 4.70 13.42 3.00
N SER A 291 4.76 13.34 4.33
CA SER A 291 6.05 13.33 5.05
C SER A 291 6.90 12.10 4.71
N ALA A 292 6.29 10.92 4.56
CA ALA A 292 6.98 9.73 4.06
C ALA A 292 7.49 9.92 2.61
N ALA A 293 6.71 10.60 1.76
CA ALA A 293 7.12 10.94 0.40
C ALA A 293 8.29 11.94 0.36
N ASP A 294 8.29 12.93 1.24
CA ASP A 294 9.40 13.88 1.39
C ASP A 294 10.67 13.17 1.88
N LEU A 295 10.52 12.25 2.83
CA LEU A 295 11.60 11.46 3.39
C LEU A 295 12.28 10.59 2.32
N ILE A 296 11.52 9.83 1.52
CA ILE A 296 12.12 9.02 0.46
C ILE A 296 12.72 9.87 -0.66
N LYS A 297 12.17 11.05 -0.95
CA LYS A 297 12.80 12.00 -1.89
C LYS A 297 14.15 12.50 -1.39
N ARG A 298 14.27 12.79 -0.10
CA ARG A 298 15.57 13.10 0.52
C ARG A 298 16.52 11.89 0.48
N ALA A 299 16.00 10.69 0.70
CA ALA A 299 16.78 9.46 0.55
C ALA A 299 17.33 9.30 -0.86
N MET A 300 16.54 9.59 -1.90
CA MET A 300 16.98 9.54 -3.30
C MET A 300 18.14 10.51 -3.56
N LEU A 301 18.07 11.76 -3.06
CA LEU A 301 19.17 12.72 -3.19
C LEU A 301 20.45 12.25 -2.48
N ARG A 302 20.29 11.63 -1.31
CA ARG A 302 21.44 11.03 -0.60
C ARG A 302 22.00 9.83 -1.35
N CYS A 303 21.16 8.97 -1.91
CA CYS A 303 21.58 7.84 -2.73
C CYS A 303 22.41 8.33 -3.92
N ASP A 304 21.95 9.37 -4.63
CA ASP A 304 22.67 9.97 -5.75
C ASP A 304 24.09 10.43 -5.34
N SER A 305 24.24 10.99 -4.13
CA SER A 305 25.54 11.42 -3.62
C SER A 305 26.42 10.31 -3.02
N MET A 306 25.83 9.19 -2.58
CA MET A 306 26.52 8.16 -1.78
C MET A 306 26.81 6.88 -2.58
N LEU A 307 26.06 6.62 -3.64
CA LEU A 307 26.28 5.44 -4.48
C LEU A 307 27.66 5.55 -5.17
N PRO A 308 28.44 4.46 -5.22
CA PRO A 308 29.71 4.45 -5.92
C PRO A 308 29.49 4.51 -7.43
N ASP A 309 30.55 4.89 -8.17
CA ASP A 309 30.60 4.72 -9.61
C ASP A 309 30.27 3.26 -10.00
N GLY A 310 29.48 3.11 -11.06
CA GLY A 310 28.97 1.81 -11.47
C GLY A 310 27.66 1.38 -10.80
N ALA A 311 27.12 2.16 -9.85
CA ALA A 311 25.77 1.99 -9.31
C ALA A 311 24.85 3.16 -9.67
N ARG A 312 23.58 2.87 -9.98
CA ARG A 312 22.60 3.89 -10.38
C ARG A 312 21.21 3.57 -9.85
N LEU A 313 20.55 4.57 -9.26
CA LEU A 313 19.13 4.50 -8.93
C LEU A 313 18.27 4.36 -10.20
N VAL A 314 17.41 3.34 -10.24
CA VAL A 314 16.61 2.98 -11.42
C VAL A 314 15.13 3.25 -11.20
N LEU A 315 14.58 2.84 -10.05
CA LEU A 315 13.16 3.02 -9.74
C LEU A 315 12.96 3.48 -8.30
N GLN A 316 11.91 4.28 -8.10
CA GLN A 316 11.33 4.54 -6.78
C GLN A 316 9.90 3.97 -6.78
N ILE A 317 9.63 3.08 -5.82
CA ILE A 317 8.34 2.40 -5.66
C ILE A 317 7.81 2.68 -4.25
N HIS A 318 7.08 3.79 -4.12
CA HIS A 318 6.50 4.23 -2.85
C HIS A 318 7.52 4.45 -1.72
N ASP A 319 7.85 3.44 -0.93
CA ASP A 319 8.79 3.42 0.17
C ASP A 319 10.04 2.56 -0.12
N GLU A 320 10.16 2.06 -1.35
CA GLU A 320 11.25 1.22 -1.86
C GLU A 320 12.07 1.97 -2.93
N LEU A 321 13.38 1.77 -2.92
CA LEU A 321 14.31 2.20 -3.96
C LEU A 321 14.99 0.98 -4.61
N LEU A 322 15.07 0.97 -5.94
CA LEU A 322 15.75 -0.05 -6.72
C LEU A 322 16.94 0.56 -7.45
N VAL A 323 18.13 0.01 -7.21
CA VAL A 323 19.41 0.39 -7.81
C VAL A 323 19.90 -0.76 -8.70
N GLU A 324 20.57 -0.44 -9.81
CA GLU A 324 21.32 -1.38 -10.62
C GLU A 324 22.80 -1.03 -10.47
N ALA A 325 23.64 -2.02 -10.15
CA ALA A 325 25.06 -1.83 -9.87
C ALA A 325 25.92 -2.89 -10.56
N GLN A 326 27.14 -2.53 -10.97
CA GLN A 326 28.13 -3.53 -11.41
C GLN A 326 28.38 -4.55 -10.30
N GLU A 327 28.57 -5.82 -10.69
CA GLU A 327 28.66 -6.94 -9.75
C GLU A 327 29.79 -6.78 -8.73
N ASP A 328 30.91 -6.18 -9.13
CA ASP A 328 32.07 -5.90 -8.28
C ASP A 328 31.81 -4.80 -7.21
N VAL A 329 30.97 -3.80 -7.51
CA VAL A 329 30.63 -2.73 -6.57
C VAL A 329 29.32 -2.95 -5.81
N ALA A 330 28.51 -3.94 -6.20
CA ALA A 330 27.20 -4.23 -5.61
C ALA A 330 27.20 -4.37 -4.07
N PRO A 331 28.17 -5.06 -3.42
CA PRO A 331 28.22 -5.16 -1.96
C PRO A 331 28.42 -3.81 -1.26
N LYS A 332 29.20 -2.90 -1.85
CA LYS A 332 29.40 -1.55 -1.31
C LYS A 332 28.18 -0.67 -1.58
N ALA A 333 27.60 -0.78 -2.77
CA ALA A 333 26.44 -0.01 -3.19
C ALA A 333 25.18 -0.34 -2.36
N VAL A 334 24.98 -1.60 -1.94
CA VAL A 334 23.80 -1.96 -1.12
C VAL A 334 23.88 -1.35 0.29
N LEU A 335 25.09 -1.26 0.85
CA LEU A 335 25.32 -0.60 2.14
C LEU A 335 25.09 0.90 2.01
N ALA A 336 25.64 1.52 0.96
CA ALA A 336 25.43 2.94 0.68
C ALA A 336 23.94 3.28 0.47
N LEU A 337 23.19 2.43 -0.25
CA LEU A 337 21.74 2.55 -0.43
C LEU A 337 21.00 2.51 0.90
N ARG A 338 21.29 1.50 1.74
CA ARG A 338 20.69 1.37 3.07
C ARG A 338 21.00 2.60 3.94
N ASP A 339 22.25 3.01 3.99
CA ASP A 339 22.72 4.13 4.82
C ASP A 339 22.16 5.48 4.35
N ALA A 340 22.03 5.67 3.04
CA ALA A 340 21.36 6.83 2.45
C ALA A 340 19.89 6.90 2.89
N MET A 341 19.17 5.76 2.89
CA MET A 341 17.78 5.68 3.32
C MET A 341 17.61 5.90 4.83
N ILE A 342 18.34 5.18 5.69
CA ILE A 342 18.19 5.35 7.14
C ILE A 342 18.69 6.73 7.64
N GLY A 343 19.63 7.34 6.91
CA GLY A 343 20.15 8.69 7.18
C GLY A 343 19.36 9.83 6.53
N ALA A 344 18.24 9.55 5.85
CA ALA A 344 17.48 10.55 5.09
C ALA A 344 16.88 11.66 5.95
N TRP A 345 16.47 11.31 7.16
CA TRP A 345 15.88 12.23 8.14
C TRP A 345 16.15 11.71 9.55
N LYS A 346 16.49 12.61 10.48
CA LYS A 346 16.55 12.28 11.90
C LYS A 346 15.15 12.35 12.51
N LEU A 347 14.57 11.19 12.81
CA LEU A 347 13.33 11.05 13.57
C LEU A 347 13.64 10.62 15.01
N ASP A 348 12.67 10.73 15.91
CA ASP A 348 12.82 10.24 17.30
C ASP A 348 12.79 8.70 17.38
N VAL A 349 12.23 8.06 16.36
CA VAL A 349 12.30 6.61 16.13
C VAL A 349 13.26 6.29 15.00
N ALA A 350 14.12 5.29 15.18
CA ALA A 350 15.11 4.93 14.16
C ALA A 350 14.43 4.55 12.83
N LEU A 351 14.98 5.03 11.71
CA LEU A 351 14.60 4.53 10.39
C LEU A 351 15.27 3.18 10.15
N VAL A 352 14.51 2.23 9.62
CA VAL A 352 15.00 0.89 9.28
C VAL A 352 14.70 0.63 7.81
N ALA A 353 15.73 0.24 7.06
CA ALA A 353 15.61 -0.21 5.68
C ALA A 353 16.23 -1.61 5.53
N ASN A 354 15.48 -2.52 4.91
CA ASN A 354 15.97 -3.86 4.59
C ASN A 354 16.50 -3.84 3.16
N ALA A 355 17.76 -4.23 2.96
CA ALA A 355 18.38 -4.19 1.65
C ALA A 355 18.75 -5.60 1.17
N ARG A 356 18.56 -5.85 -0.13
CA ARG A 356 18.80 -7.16 -0.77
C ARG A 356 19.54 -6.98 -2.10
N ILE A 357 20.27 -8.01 -2.51
CA ILE A 357 20.99 -8.08 -3.79
C ILE A 357 20.45 -9.29 -4.57
N GLY A 358 20.26 -9.15 -5.88
CA GLY A 358 19.80 -10.22 -6.75
C GLY A 358 19.95 -9.90 -8.23
N ARG A 359 19.78 -10.90 -9.08
CA ARG A 359 19.87 -10.79 -10.53
C ARG A 359 18.56 -10.32 -11.16
N THR A 360 17.45 -10.63 -10.51
CA THR A 360 16.10 -10.27 -10.93
C THR A 360 15.42 -9.39 -9.89
N TRP A 361 14.40 -8.64 -10.30
CA TRP A 361 13.61 -7.87 -9.34
C TRP A 361 12.88 -8.79 -8.35
N LEU A 362 12.51 -10.01 -8.76
CA LEU A 362 11.90 -10.99 -7.88
C LEU A 362 12.81 -11.38 -6.70
N GLU A 363 14.10 -11.60 -6.94
CA GLU A 363 15.08 -11.99 -5.91
C GLU A 363 15.29 -10.92 -4.82
N VAL A 364 15.11 -9.64 -5.19
CA VAL A 364 15.25 -8.50 -4.27
C VAL A 364 13.93 -8.00 -3.70
N SER A 365 12.79 -8.61 -4.07
CA SER A 365 11.44 -8.23 -3.62
C SER A 365 10.98 -8.87 -2.31
#